data_AF-A0AAJ0DDQ9-F1
#
_entry.id   AF-A0AAJ0DDQ9-F1
#
_cell.length_a   1.000
_cell.length_b   1.000
_cell.length_c   1.000
_cell.angle_alpha   90.00
_cell.angle_beta   90.00
_cell.angle_gamma   90.00
#
_symmetry.space_group_name_H-M   'P 1'
#
loop_
_entity.id
_entity.type
_entity.pdbx_description
1 polymer ?
#
loop_
_entity_poly.entity_id
_entity_poly.type
_entity_poly.pdbx_seq_one_letter_code
_entity_poly.pdbx_strand_id
1 'polypeptide(L)'
;MHITEQRRRELLAHAGPPVIDARADTRHTMHFVIRILKSWPRKIAMHGLTQLPPMIHHLQLENGIPLPLANCSTLVKMWAEDVEAGCGKFAYTGIALEVRRLLDEHTTYSDSTLLSAMQSVRILLIVLVFNTECPLPSHQTAPLLIDVWEMKHRLAKRGLFLEQELQHGVPPWQEWAFMSARRTTIMALHHLEWAWSLANGYPELLCFELGPLPAPAAKHLWQADDESRWQQLYKAWLENWKDGLFILAELMPI
;
A
#
# COMPACT_ATOMS: atom_id res chain seq x y z
N MET A 1 15.10 -2.92 0.04
CA MET A 1 13.82 -3.50 0.47
C MET A 1 13.66 -4.92 -0.08
N HIS A 2 14.61 -5.79 0.24
CA HIS A 2 14.59 -7.20 -0.20
C HIS A 2 14.14 -8.09 0.95
N ILE A 3 13.47 -9.21 0.65
CA ILE A 3 13.09 -10.16 1.70
C ILE A 3 14.30 -10.81 2.33
N THR A 4 14.45 -10.69 3.64
CA THR A 4 15.55 -11.40 4.31
C THR A 4 15.30 -12.90 4.20
N GLU A 5 16.34 -13.71 3.99
CA GLU A 5 16.19 -15.16 3.90
C GLU A 5 15.64 -15.76 5.21
N GLN A 6 15.92 -15.10 6.34
CA GLN A 6 15.26 -15.39 7.60
C GLN A 6 13.74 -15.19 7.49
N ARG A 7 13.29 -14.01 7.04
CA ARG A 7 11.86 -13.72 6.92
C ARG A 7 11.15 -14.64 5.92
N ARG A 8 11.82 -14.96 4.81
CA ARG A 8 11.32 -15.92 3.82
C ARG A 8 11.07 -17.28 4.45
N ARG A 9 12.02 -17.79 5.22
CA ARG A 9 11.89 -19.06 5.96
C ARG A 9 10.79 -18.99 7.02
N GLU A 10 10.68 -17.89 7.76
CA GLU A 10 9.60 -17.70 8.75
C GLU A 10 8.21 -17.75 8.10
N LEU A 11 8.01 -17.08 6.96
CA LEU A 11 6.73 -17.05 6.26
C LEU A 11 6.35 -18.42 5.66
N LEU A 12 7.35 -19.18 5.21
CA LEU A 12 7.15 -20.53 4.64
C LEU A 12 7.03 -21.62 5.71
N ALA A 13 7.49 -21.35 6.93
CA ALA A 13 7.30 -22.24 8.07
C ALA A 13 5.85 -22.19 8.56
N HIS A 14 5.43 -23.22 9.29
CA HIS A 14 4.15 -23.19 9.99
C HIS A 14 4.13 -22.05 10.99
N ALA A 15 3.01 -21.30 11.03
CA ALA A 15 2.78 -20.30 12.06
C ALA A 15 3.01 -20.95 13.43
N GLY A 16 3.90 -20.37 14.23
CA GLY A 16 4.02 -20.76 15.63
C GLY A 16 2.71 -20.48 16.39
N PRO A 17 2.57 -20.91 17.65
CA PRO A 17 1.52 -20.36 18.50
C PRO A 17 1.60 -18.82 18.40
N PRO A 18 0.45 -18.11 18.33
CA PRO A 18 0.48 -16.66 18.21
C PRO A 18 1.43 -16.11 19.26
N VAL A 19 2.29 -15.18 18.90
CA VAL A 19 3.17 -14.52 19.86
C VAL A 19 2.26 -13.82 20.86
N ILE A 20 1.96 -14.52 21.96
CA ILE A 20 1.05 -14.11 23.03
C ILE A 20 1.58 -12.85 23.74
N ASP A 21 2.82 -12.47 23.44
CA ASP A 21 3.51 -11.31 23.98
C ASP A 21 3.45 -10.04 23.10
N ALA A 22 2.59 -10.02 22.07
CA ALA A 22 2.16 -8.72 21.54
C ALA A 22 1.33 -8.04 22.63
N ARG A 23 1.97 -7.09 23.33
CA ARG A 23 1.37 -6.26 24.38
C ARG A 23 -0.03 -5.78 23.94
N ALA A 24 -0.94 -5.60 24.90
CA ALA A 24 -2.35 -5.32 24.60
C ALA A 24 -2.57 -4.08 23.70
N ASP A 25 -1.66 -3.10 23.79
CA ASP A 25 -1.53 -1.94 22.90
C ASP A 25 -1.21 -2.31 21.44
N THR A 26 -0.25 -3.20 21.20
CA THR A 26 0.09 -3.71 19.85
C THR A 26 -1.12 -4.37 19.19
N ARG A 27 -1.87 -5.18 19.94
CA ARG A 27 -3.10 -5.82 19.42
C ARG A 27 -4.18 -4.80 19.09
N HIS A 28 -4.36 -3.79 19.94
CA HIS A 28 -5.31 -2.71 19.69
C HIS A 28 -4.96 -1.94 18.41
N THR A 29 -3.69 -1.56 18.26
CA THR A 29 -3.17 -0.87 17.07
C THR A 29 -3.34 -1.72 15.82
N MET A 30 -3.05 -3.02 15.89
CA MET A 30 -3.26 -3.96 14.79
C MET A 30 -4.73 -3.97 14.32
N HIS A 31 -5.68 -4.11 15.24
CA HIS A 31 -7.10 -4.08 14.88
C HIS A 31 -7.53 -2.73 14.29
N PHE A 32 -7.00 -1.62 14.81
CA PHE A 32 -7.25 -0.29 14.26
C PHE A 32 -6.72 -0.16 12.83
N VAL A 33 -5.49 -0.60 12.57
CA VAL A 33 -4.90 -0.63 11.22
C VAL A 33 -5.74 -1.50 10.28
N ILE A 34 -6.11 -2.72 10.68
CA ILE A 34 -6.97 -3.60 9.87
C ILE A 34 -8.29 -2.91 9.49
N ARG A 35 -8.93 -2.19 10.42
CA ARG A 35 -10.16 -1.43 10.14
C ARG A 35 -9.93 -0.33 9.10
N ILE A 36 -8.82 0.40 9.20
CA ILE A 36 -8.44 1.41 8.18
C ILE A 36 -8.22 0.73 6.83
N LEU A 37 -7.44 -0.35 6.78
CA LEU A 37 -7.16 -1.09 5.54
C LEU A 37 -8.47 -1.52 4.87
N LYS A 38 -9.38 -2.16 5.61
CA LYS A 38 -10.68 -2.63 5.11
C LYS A 38 -11.58 -1.50 4.59
N SER A 39 -11.38 -0.26 5.03
CA SER A 39 -12.17 0.88 4.55
C SER A 39 -11.90 1.22 3.08
N TRP A 40 -10.70 0.93 2.56
CA TRP A 40 -10.31 1.31 1.20
C TRP A 40 -11.03 0.54 0.10
N PRO A 41 -11.05 -0.81 0.07
CA PRO A 41 -11.85 -1.54 -0.90
C PRO A 41 -13.34 -1.19 -0.75
N ARG A 42 -13.86 -1.01 0.48
CA ARG A 42 -15.26 -0.59 0.68
C ARG A 42 -15.56 0.78 0.06
N LYS A 43 -14.67 1.77 0.22
CA LYS A 43 -14.80 3.08 -0.44
C LYS A 43 -14.78 2.98 -1.96
N ILE A 44 -13.90 2.14 -2.52
CA ILE A 44 -13.86 1.90 -3.97
C ILE A 44 -15.13 1.21 -4.45
N ALA A 45 -15.68 0.25 -3.71
CA ALA A 45 -16.94 -0.38 -4.05
C ALA A 45 -18.08 0.64 -4.10
N MET A 46 -18.18 1.50 -3.07
CA MET A 46 -19.27 2.48 -2.94
C MET A 46 -19.16 3.67 -3.89
N HIS A 47 -17.94 4.16 -4.15
CA HIS A 47 -17.73 5.44 -4.83
C HIS A 47 -16.90 5.31 -6.12
N GLY A 48 -16.47 4.09 -6.48
CA GLY A 48 -15.48 3.89 -7.53
C GLY A 48 -14.17 4.63 -7.21
N LEU A 49 -13.48 5.08 -8.25
CA LEU A 49 -12.23 5.84 -8.13
C LEU A 49 -12.46 7.36 -7.94
N THR A 50 -13.65 7.78 -7.50
CA THR A 50 -13.90 9.20 -7.15
C THR A 50 -13.37 9.55 -5.75
N GLN A 51 -13.35 8.58 -4.83
CA GLN A 51 -12.74 8.72 -3.50
C GLN A 51 -11.52 7.82 -3.37
N LEU A 52 -10.38 8.36 -3.76
CA LEU A 52 -9.13 7.62 -3.85
C LEU A 52 -8.57 7.25 -2.46
N PRO A 53 -8.13 6.01 -2.24
CA PRO A 53 -7.28 5.66 -1.11
C PRO A 53 -6.02 6.54 -1.04
N PRO A 54 -5.41 6.75 0.15
CA PRO A 54 -4.30 7.67 0.37
C PRO A 54 -2.95 7.18 -0.19
N MET A 55 -3.00 6.37 -1.24
CA MET A 55 -1.85 5.92 -2.00
C MET A 55 -1.98 6.18 -3.50
N ILE A 56 -3.18 6.54 -3.99
CA ILE A 56 -3.46 6.83 -5.40
C ILE A 56 -3.70 8.33 -5.50
N HIS A 57 -2.84 9.03 -6.23
CA HIS A 57 -3.00 10.47 -6.47
C HIS A 57 -3.92 10.70 -7.67
N HIS A 58 -4.69 11.79 -7.68
CA HIS A 58 -5.64 12.10 -8.76
C HIS A 58 -4.94 12.29 -10.11
N LEU A 59 -3.75 12.90 -10.14
CA LEU A 59 -2.87 13.00 -11.32
C LEU A 59 -2.52 11.64 -11.97
N GLN A 60 -2.65 10.52 -11.26
CA GLN A 60 -2.46 9.19 -11.87
C GLN A 60 -3.60 8.80 -12.84
N LEU A 61 -4.73 9.53 -12.80
CA LEU A 61 -5.95 9.22 -13.55
C LEU A 61 -6.28 10.26 -14.64
N GLU A 62 -5.51 11.35 -14.73
CA GLU A 62 -5.76 12.44 -15.70
C GLU A 62 -5.77 11.96 -17.15
N ASN A 63 -4.89 11.00 -17.47
CA ASN A 63 -4.76 10.40 -18.80
C ASN A 63 -5.62 9.13 -18.95
N GLY A 64 -6.66 8.98 -18.14
CA GLY A 64 -7.50 7.80 -18.06
C GLY A 64 -7.09 6.84 -16.93
N ILE A 65 -7.99 5.92 -16.61
CA ILE A 65 -7.80 4.95 -15.53
C ILE A 65 -6.85 3.84 -16.00
N PRO A 66 -5.70 3.61 -15.33
CA PRO A 66 -4.82 2.49 -15.65
C PRO A 66 -5.54 1.15 -15.54
N LEU A 67 -5.28 0.24 -16.48
CA LEU A 67 -5.96 -1.06 -16.54
C LEU A 67 -5.94 -1.84 -15.22
N PRO A 68 -4.82 -1.94 -14.47
CA PRO A 68 -4.84 -2.63 -13.18
C PRO A 68 -5.83 -2.03 -12.18
N LEU A 69 -5.92 -0.69 -12.12
CA LEU A 69 -6.85 0.01 -11.23
C LEU A 69 -8.31 -0.14 -11.69
N ALA A 70 -8.55 -0.17 -13.00
CA ALA A 70 -9.88 -0.43 -13.56
C ALA A 70 -10.37 -1.84 -13.18
N ASN A 71 -9.54 -2.86 -13.42
CA ASN A 71 -9.83 -4.24 -13.04
C ASN A 71 -10.06 -4.39 -11.53
N CYS A 72 -9.17 -3.79 -10.73
CA CYS A 72 -9.29 -3.75 -9.28
C CYS A 72 -10.64 -3.15 -8.84
N SER A 73 -11.02 -1.99 -9.39
CA SER A 73 -12.29 -1.35 -9.07
C SER A 73 -13.50 -2.22 -9.41
N THR A 74 -13.47 -2.91 -10.55
CA THR A 74 -14.55 -3.84 -10.96
C THR A 74 -14.66 -5.01 -10.01
N LEU A 75 -13.53 -5.68 -9.71
CA LEU A 75 -13.51 -6.84 -8.80
C LEU A 75 -13.95 -6.48 -7.39
N VAL A 76 -13.56 -5.31 -6.90
CA VAL A 76 -13.96 -4.81 -5.57
C VAL A 76 -15.46 -4.49 -5.51
N LYS A 77 -16.05 -3.97 -6.59
CA LYS A 77 -17.51 -3.77 -6.69
C LYS A 77 -18.25 -5.11 -6.68
N MET A 78 -17.82 -6.05 -7.53
CA MET A 78 -18.37 -7.41 -7.57
C MET A 78 -18.27 -8.09 -6.21
N TRP A 79 -17.15 -7.94 -5.50
CA TRP A 79 -16.99 -8.46 -4.15
C TRP A 79 -17.98 -7.87 -3.15
N ALA A 80 -18.20 -6.55 -3.17
CA ALA A 80 -19.16 -5.93 -2.27
C ALA A 80 -20.59 -6.42 -2.53
N GLU A 81 -20.98 -6.56 -3.80
CA GLU A 81 -22.28 -7.12 -4.22
C GLU A 81 -22.42 -8.61 -3.84
N ASP A 82 -21.37 -9.42 -4.04
CA ASP A 82 -21.35 -10.86 -3.74
C ASP A 82 -21.44 -11.12 -2.21
N VAL A 83 -20.82 -10.26 -1.40
CA VAL A 83 -20.94 -10.28 0.06
C VAL A 83 -22.37 -9.93 0.49
N GLU A 84 -22.98 -8.91 -0.11
CA GLU A 84 -24.38 -8.55 0.18
C GLU A 84 -25.36 -9.67 -0.21
N ALA A 85 -25.05 -10.43 -1.26
CA ALA A 85 -25.82 -11.59 -1.70
C ALA A 85 -25.57 -12.87 -0.88
N GLY A 86 -24.60 -12.87 0.05
CA GLY A 86 -24.24 -14.02 0.89
C GLY A 86 -23.51 -15.16 0.13
N CYS A 87 -23.06 -14.91 -1.10
CA CYS A 87 -22.44 -15.91 -1.99
C CYS A 87 -20.94 -15.62 -2.26
N GLY A 88 -20.28 -14.91 -1.33
CA GLY A 88 -18.90 -14.35 -1.40
C GLY A 88 -17.75 -15.29 -1.77
N LYS A 89 -17.86 -16.15 -2.78
CA LYS A 89 -16.87 -17.12 -3.26
C LYS A 89 -16.51 -16.85 -4.74
N PHE A 90 -17.44 -16.29 -5.51
CA PHE A 90 -17.21 -16.04 -6.94
C PHE A 90 -16.27 -14.86 -7.13
N ALA A 91 -16.53 -13.73 -6.47
CA ALA A 91 -15.66 -12.57 -6.54
C ALA A 91 -14.25 -12.88 -5.98
N TYR A 92 -14.15 -13.74 -4.97
CA TYR A 92 -12.88 -14.17 -4.37
C TYR A 92 -11.96 -14.86 -5.36
N THR A 93 -12.53 -15.76 -6.18
CA THR A 93 -11.75 -16.48 -7.19
C THR A 93 -11.19 -15.50 -8.22
N GLY A 94 -12.02 -14.55 -8.68
CA GLY A 94 -11.58 -13.48 -9.59
C GLY A 94 -10.49 -12.60 -9.00
N ILE A 95 -10.62 -12.21 -7.72
CA ILE A 95 -9.61 -11.41 -7.00
C ILE A 95 -8.29 -12.17 -6.89
N ALA A 96 -8.32 -13.46 -6.51
CA ALA A 96 -7.11 -14.27 -6.38
C ALA A 96 -6.39 -14.45 -7.73
N LEU A 97 -7.16 -14.68 -8.81
CA LEU A 97 -6.62 -14.77 -10.17
C LEU A 97 -5.99 -13.45 -10.63
N GLU A 98 -6.64 -12.31 -10.37
CA GLU A 98 -6.09 -11.00 -10.75
C GLU A 98 -4.83 -10.66 -9.97
N VAL A 99 -4.78 -10.95 -8.67
CA VAL A 99 -3.54 -10.79 -7.87
C VAL A 99 -2.42 -11.63 -8.47
N ARG A 100 -2.69 -12.90 -8.81
CA ARG A 100 -1.69 -13.78 -9.43
C ARG A 100 -1.22 -13.23 -10.76
N ARG A 101 -2.14 -12.82 -11.64
CA ARG A 101 -1.83 -12.23 -12.95
C ARG A 101 -0.93 -11.00 -12.83
N LEU A 102 -1.28 -10.06 -11.93
CA LEU A 102 -0.49 -8.85 -11.69
C LEU A 102 0.91 -9.17 -11.15
N LEU A 103 1.04 -10.19 -10.28
CA LEU A 103 2.33 -10.64 -9.77
C LEU A 103 3.16 -11.37 -10.82
N ASP A 104 2.57 -12.09 -11.76
CA ASP A 104 3.33 -12.82 -12.78
C ASP A 104 3.82 -11.87 -13.89
N GLU A 105 2.98 -10.93 -14.30
CA GLU A 105 3.27 -10.01 -15.41
C GLU A 105 4.11 -8.80 -15.01
N HIS A 106 4.30 -8.52 -13.71
CA HIS A 106 4.87 -7.25 -13.21
C HIS A 106 6.24 -6.90 -13.80
N THR A 107 7.01 -7.88 -14.24
CA THR A 107 8.33 -7.71 -14.85
C THR A 107 8.28 -7.01 -16.20
N THR A 108 7.12 -7.03 -16.87
CA THR A 108 6.88 -6.44 -18.20
C THR A 108 6.31 -5.02 -18.12
N TYR A 109 5.93 -4.57 -16.94
CA TYR A 109 5.23 -3.30 -16.76
C TYR A 109 6.17 -2.09 -16.86
N SER A 110 5.66 -1.03 -17.48
CA SER A 110 6.23 0.32 -17.37
C SER A 110 6.15 0.82 -15.92
N ASP A 111 6.87 1.89 -15.60
CA ASP A 111 6.92 2.43 -14.23
C ASP A 111 5.54 2.86 -13.70
N SER A 112 4.74 3.52 -14.53
CA SER A 112 3.38 3.93 -14.17
C SER A 112 2.44 2.74 -14.00
N THR A 113 2.50 1.76 -14.91
CA THR A 113 1.71 0.54 -14.82
C THR A 113 2.11 -0.28 -13.60
N LEU A 114 3.40 -0.42 -13.29
CA LEU A 114 3.89 -1.12 -12.12
C LEU A 114 3.39 -0.51 -10.81
N LEU A 115 3.39 0.83 -10.71
CA LEU A 115 2.81 1.53 -9.56
C LEU A 115 1.30 1.23 -9.42
N SER A 116 0.54 1.39 -10.51
CA SER A 116 -0.91 1.13 -10.51
C SER A 116 -1.25 -0.34 -10.21
N ALA A 117 -0.44 -1.27 -10.71
CA ALA A 117 -0.56 -2.69 -10.45
C ALA A 117 -0.28 -3.01 -8.98
N MET A 118 0.76 -2.41 -8.37
CA MET A 118 1.05 -2.61 -6.96
C MET A 118 -0.05 -2.02 -6.05
N GLN A 119 -0.57 -0.84 -6.38
CA GLN A 119 -1.72 -0.23 -5.71
C GLN A 119 -2.94 -1.17 -5.77
N SER A 120 -3.17 -1.78 -6.93
CA SER A 120 -4.26 -2.75 -7.16
C SER A 120 -4.07 -4.03 -6.35
N VAL A 121 -2.89 -4.66 -6.43
CA VAL A 121 -2.51 -5.84 -5.64
C VAL A 121 -2.75 -5.58 -4.15
N ARG A 122 -2.34 -4.43 -3.63
CA ARG A 122 -2.58 -4.08 -2.22
C ARG A 122 -4.07 -4.05 -1.87
N ILE A 123 -4.91 -3.41 -2.68
CA ILE A 123 -6.36 -3.30 -2.42
C ILE A 123 -7.00 -4.69 -2.44
N LEU A 124 -6.66 -5.50 -3.44
CA LEU A 124 -7.17 -6.85 -3.62
C LEU A 124 -6.69 -7.78 -2.48
N LEU A 125 -5.44 -7.64 -2.04
CA LEU A 125 -4.93 -8.38 -0.88
C LEU A 125 -5.70 -8.07 0.40
N ILE A 126 -6.09 -6.81 0.65
CA ILE A 126 -6.92 -6.47 1.82
C ILE A 126 -8.21 -7.30 1.83
N VAL A 127 -8.83 -7.50 0.68
CA VAL A 127 -10.04 -8.33 0.54
C VAL A 127 -9.74 -9.80 0.80
N LEU A 128 -8.63 -10.33 0.28
CA LEU A 128 -8.24 -11.72 0.45
C LEU A 128 -7.84 -12.07 1.89
N VAL A 129 -7.15 -11.16 2.59
CA VAL A 129 -6.51 -11.47 3.87
C VAL A 129 -7.25 -10.96 5.10
N PHE A 130 -8.10 -9.94 4.98
CA PHE A 130 -8.81 -9.34 6.13
C PHE A 130 -10.34 -9.40 6.06
N ASN A 131 -10.91 -10.09 5.06
CA ASN A 131 -12.34 -10.33 5.08
C ASN A 131 -12.71 -11.40 6.13
N THR A 132 -13.79 -11.13 6.85
CA THR A 132 -14.20 -11.90 8.02
C THR A 132 -15.02 -13.14 7.67
N GLU A 133 -15.64 -13.17 6.49
CA GLU A 133 -16.55 -14.24 6.09
C GLU A 133 -15.82 -15.45 5.50
N CYS A 134 -14.71 -15.22 4.79
CA CYS A 134 -13.91 -16.27 4.18
C CYS A 134 -12.45 -15.79 3.96
N PRO A 135 -11.66 -15.56 5.03
CA PRO A 135 -10.25 -15.20 4.86
C PRO A 135 -9.49 -16.37 4.22
N LEU A 136 -8.57 -16.05 3.30
CA LEU A 136 -7.65 -17.07 2.80
C LEU A 136 -6.75 -17.56 3.96
N PRO A 137 -6.54 -18.88 4.11
CA PRO A 137 -5.65 -19.40 5.13
C PRO A 137 -4.22 -18.84 5.04
N SER A 138 -3.52 -18.75 6.19
CA SER A 138 -2.14 -18.26 6.25
C SER A 138 -1.18 -18.98 5.30
N HIS A 139 -1.32 -20.31 5.15
CA HIS A 139 -0.49 -21.10 4.23
C HIS A 139 -0.67 -20.75 2.74
N GLN A 140 -1.78 -20.12 2.36
CA GLN A 140 -2.02 -19.64 0.98
C GLN A 140 -1.61 -18.18 0.80
N THR A 141 -1.77 -17.38 1.86
CA THR A 141 -1.46 -15.94 1.83
C THR A 141 0.02 -15.64 2.04
N ALA A 142 0.76 -16.47 2.79
CA ALA A 142 2.19 -16.27 3.01
C ALA A 142 3.03 -16.34 1.72
N PRO A 143 2.85 -17.33 0.81
CA PRO A 143 3.52 -17.32 -0.49
C PRO A 143 3.18 -16.10 -1.35
N LEU A 144 1.91 -15.66 -1.34
CA LEU A 144 1.49 -14.44 -2.03
C LEU A 144 2.23 -13.20 -1.51
N LEU A 145 2.39 -13.07 -0.19
CA LEU A 145 3.15 -11.96 0.40
C LEU A 145 4.64 -12.00 0.02
N ILE A 146 5.23 -13.18 -0.15
CA ILE A 146 6.61 -13.30 -0.65
C ILE A 146 6.71 -12.79 -2.10
N ASP A 147 5.77 -13.16 -2.97
CA ASP A 147 5.76 -12.69 -4.36
C ASP A 147 5.55 -11.16 -4.44
N VAL A 148 4.71 -10.61 -3.54
CA VAL A 148 4.51 -9.16 -3.41
C VAL A 148 5.80 -8.43 -3.04
N TRP A 149 6.70 -9.05 -2.25
CA TRP A 149 7.99 -8.43 -1.91
C TRP A 149 8.89 -8.26 -3.13
N GLU A 150 8.89 -9.19 -4.09
CA GLU A 150 9.66 -9.04 -5.32
C GLU A 150 9.14 -7.86 -6.15
N MET A 151 7.82 -7.76 -6.30
CA MET A 151 7.20 -6.63 -6.98
C MET A 151 7.46 -5.30 -6.24
N LYS A 152 7.45 -5.30 -4.90
CA LYS A 152 7.76 -4.14 -4.03
C LYS A 152 9.20 -3.70 -4.20
N HIS A 153 10.14 -4.64 -4.22
CA HIS A 153 11.55 -4.40 -4.45
C HIS A 153 11.80 -3.79 -5.83
N ARG A 154 11.14 -4.29 -6.87
CA ARG A 154 11.22 -3.70 -8.22
C ARG A 154 10.67 -2.28 -8.27
N LEU A 155 9.53 -2.03 -7.64
CA LEU A 155 8.99 -0.68 -7.56
C LEU A 155 9.95 0.27 -6.82
N ALA A 156 10.57 -0.18 -5.73
CA ALA A 156 11.58 0.58 -5.00
C ALA A 156 12.86 0.84 -5.83
N LYS A 157 13.29 -0.14 -6.64
CA LYS A 157 14.45 0.01 -7.54
C LYS A 157 14.27 1.07 -8.62
N ARG A 158 13.04 1.50 -8.93
CA ARG A 158 12.75 2.64 -9.84
C ARG A 158 12.97 4.01 -9.17
N GLY A 159 13.48 4.04 -7.94
CA GLY A 159 13.76 5.25 -7.18
C GLY A 159 12.64 5.58 -6.18
N LEU A 160 13.03 6.22 -5.07
CA LEU A 160 12.14 6.63 -3.98
C LEU A 160 12.35 8.10 -3.55
N PHE A 161 13.24 8.80 -4.23
CA PHE A 161 13.63 10.17 -3.92
C PHE A 161 13.59 11.00 -5.21
N LEU A 162 13.24 12.27 -5.06
CA LEU A 162 13.44 13.28 -6.09
C LEU A 162 14.65 14.14 -5.70
N GLU A 163 15.47 14.49 -6.68
CA GLU A 163 16.67 15.30 -6.45
C GLU A 163 16.31 16.65 -5.83
N GLN A 164 15.23 17.28 -6.31
CA GLN A 164 14.75 18.56 -5.78
C GLN A 164 14.30 18.42 -4.32
N GLU A 165 13.71 17.29 -3.92
CA GLU A 165 13.37 17.06 -2.51
C GLU A 165 14.64 17.01 -1.64
N LEU A 166 15.69 16.31 -2.10
CA LEU A 166 16.97 16.19 -1.39
C LEU A 166 17.70 17.53 -1.28
N GLN A 167 17.57 18.39 -2.29
CA GLN A 167 18.19 19.72 -2.34
C GLN A 167 17.32 20.81 -1.68
N HIS A 168 16.25 20.43 -0.96
CA HIS A 168 15.32 21.37 -0.34
C HIS A 168 14.70 22.38 -1.35
N GLY A 169 14.48 21.91 -2.58
CA GLY A 169 13.87 22.63 -3.68
C GLY A 169 12.43 22.18 -3.99
N VAL A 170 11.80 22.86 -4.93
CA VAL A 170 10.44 22.55 -5.39
C VAL A 170 10.51 21.58 -6.57
N PRO A 171 10.07 20.31 -6.44
CA PRO A 171 10.02 19.38 -7.56
C PRO A 171 8.88 19.73 -8.55
N PRO A 172 8.92 19.21 -9.79
CA PRO A 172 7.75 19.21 -10.67
C PRO A 172 6.57 18.50 -10.00
N TRP A 173 5.37 19.09 -10.07
CA TRP A 173 4.23 18.61 -9.29
C TRP A 173 3.83 17.17 -9.64
N GLN A 174 3.80 16.87 -10.93
CA GLN A 174 3.45 15.52 -11.40
C GLN A 174 4.47 14.49 -10.92
N GLU A 175 5.77 14.76 -11.05
CA GLU A 175 6.83 13.86 -10.57
C GLU A 175 6.73 13.64 -9.05
N TRP A 176 6.47 14.71 -8.30
CA TRP A 176 6.24 14.65 -6.86
C TRP A 176 5.04 13.79 -6.49
N ALA A 177 3.92 13.93 -7.19
CA ALA A 177 2.71 13.17 -6.92
C ALA A 177 2.93 11.67 -7.15
N PHE A 178 3.58 11.30 -8.27
CA PHE A 178 3.89 9.91 -8.58
C PHE A 178 4.93 9.31 -7.61
N MET A 179 5.96 10.07 -7.22
CA MET A 179 6.94 9.61 -6.23
C MET A 179 6.32 9.44 -4.85
N SER A 180 5.48 10.38 -4.43
CA SER A 180 4.76 10.32 -3.16
C SER A 180 3.74 9.17 -3.13
N ALA A 181 3.03 8.93 -4.24
CA ALA A 181 2.15 7.76 -4.42
C ALA A 181 2.92 6.44 -4.33
N ARG A 182 4.13 6.38 -4.91
CA ARG A 182 5.02 5.20 -4.82
C ARG A 182 5.44 4.93 -3.37
N ARG A 183 5.96 5.94 -2.66
CA ARG A 183 6.35 5.82 -1.25
C ARG A 183 5.19 5.40 -0.37
N THR A 184 4.04 6.05 -0.49
CA THR A 184 2.82 5.72 0.29
C THR A 184 2.26 4.34 -0.03
N THR A 185 2.39 3.89 -1.29
CA THR A 185 2.04 2.51 -1.66
C THR A 185 2.89 1.49 -0.92
N ILE A 186 4.21 1.69 -0.93
CA ILE A 186 5.18 0.84 -0.24
C ILE A 186 4.98 0.87 1.28
N MET A 187 4.86 2.05 1.88
CA MET A 187 4.67 2.19 3.33
C MET A 187 3.44 1.42 3.79
N ALA A 188 2.34 1.56 3.08
CA ALA A 188 1.11 0.94 3.52
C ALA A 188 0.98 -0.54 3.12
N LEU A 189 1.81 -1.05 2.21
CA LEU A 189 2.07 -2.51 2.11
C LEU A 189 2.74 -3.04 3.37
N HIS A 190 3.71 -2.33 3.95
CA HIS A 190 4.31 -2.75 5.21
C HIS A 190 3.30 -2.79 6.35
N HIS A 191 2.39 -1.82 6.43
CA HIS A 191 1.30 -1.85 7.41
C HIS A 191 0.37 -3.06 7.21
N LEU A 192 0.07 -3.41 5.95
CA LEU A 192 -0.69 -4.62 5.63
C LEU A 192 0.05 -5.88 6.10
N GLU A 193 1.33 -6.00 5.76
CA GLU A 193 2.15 -7.16 6.13
C GLU A 193 2.33 -7.28 7.65
N TRP A 194 2.59 -6.16 8.34
CA TRP A 194 2.69 -6.08 9.79
C TRP A 194 1.40 -6.56 10.46
N ALA A 195 0.25 -5.99 10.04
CA ALA A 195 -1.04 -6.37 10.59
C ALA A 195 -1.40 -7.83 10.30
N TRP A 196 -1.09 -8.32 9.10
CA TRP A 196 -1.31 -9.72 8.72
C TRP A 196 -0.44 -10.66 9.56
N SER A 197 0.82 -10.30 9.78
CA SER A 197 1.78 -11.12 10.55
C SER A 197 1.29 -11.30 11.98
N LEU A 198 0.97 -10.19 12.65
CA LEU A 198 0.44 -10.21 14.02
C LEU A 198 -0.88 -10.99 14.10
N ALA A 199 -1.79 -10.78 13.15
CA ALA A 199 -3.08 -11.48 13.12
C ALA A 199 -2.96 -12.99 12.95
N ASN A 200 -1.88 -13.46 12.31
CA ASN A 200 -1.63 -14.88 12.03
C ASN A 200 -0.53 -15.49 12.91
N GLY A 201 -0.01 -14.77 13.91
CA GLY A 201 1.00 -15.29 14.83
C GLY A 201 2.43 -15.35 14.30
N TYR A 202 2.73 -14.64 13.20
CA TYR A 202 4.09 -14.51 12.67
C TYR A 202 4.87 -13.40 13.40
N PRO A 203 6.21 -13.45 13.41
CA PRO A 203 7.04 -12.40 14.00
C PRO A 203 6.74 -11.01 13.43
N GLU A 204 6.86 -10.00 14.29
CA GLU A 204 6.62 -8.60 13.94
C GLU A 204 7.60 -8.09 12.87
N LEU A 205 7.09 -7.26 11.97
CA LEU A 205 7.87 -6.55 10.94
C LEU A 205 8.22 -5.15 11.43
N LEU A 206 9.49 -4.92 11.76
CA LEU A 206 9.95 -3.65 12.32
C LEU A 206 10.13 -2.53 11.28
N CYS A 207 10.23 -2.87 10.00
CA CYS A 207 10.21 -1.93 8.87
C CYS A 207 11.22 -0.75 8.94
N PHE A 208 12.33 -0.88 9.68
CA PHE A 208 13.35 0.17 9.83
C PHE A 208 13.92 0.68 8.50
N GLU A 209 13.91 -0.15 7.47
CA GLU A 209 14.31 0.20 6.10
C GLU A 209 13.51 1.37 5.48
N LEU A 210 12.33 1.68 6.02
CA LEU A 210 11.51 2.82 5.59
C LEU A 210 11.91 4.12 6.27
N GLY A 211 12.65 4.08 7.38
CA GLY A 211 12.98 5.25 8.20
C GLY A 211 13.57 6.43 7.41
N PRO A 212 14.52 6.21 6.49
CA PRO A 212 15.10 7.29 5.69
C PRO A 212 14.18 7.89 4.61
N LEU A 213 13.01 7.30 4.35
CA LEU A 213 12.10 7.80 3.32
C LEU A 213 11.40 9.09 3.79
N PRO A 214 11.08 10.01 2.86
CA PRO A 214 10.19 11.12 3.17
C PRO A 214 8.87 10.60 3.75
N ALA A 215 8.44 11.21 4.86
CA ALA A 215 7.17 10.90 5.49
C ALA A 215 6.00 11.26 4.54
N PRO A 216 4.81 10.67 4.74
CA PRO A 216 3.64 11.02 3.95
C PRO A 216 3.38 12.52 3.92
N ALA A 217 3.17 13.06 2.73
CA ALA A 217 2.92 14.47 2.53
C ALA A 217 1.70 14.96 3.32
N ALA A 218 1.73 16.24 3.71
CA ALA A 218 0.57 16.87 4.31
C ALA A 218 -0.65 16.81 3.39
N LYS A 219 -1.83 16.58 3.99
CA LYS A 219 -3.09 16.39 3.26
C LYS A 219 -3.39 17.53 2.27
N HIS A 220 -3.10 18.78 2.64
CA HIS A 220 -3.35 19.94 1.78
C HIS A 220 -2.45 19.98 0.53
N LEU A 221 -1.23 19.42 0.59
CA LEU A 221 -0.37 19.24 -0.59
C LEU A 221 -0.91 18.13 -1.48
N TRP A 222 -1.28 16.99 -0.88
CA TRP A 222 -1.82 15.83 -1.59
C TRP A 222 -3.16 16.11 -2.30
N GLN A 223 -3.93 17.07 -1.78
CA GLN A 223 -5.25 17.42 -2.30
C GLN A 223 -5.27 18.71 -3.12
N ALA A 224 -4.10 19.28 -3.44
CA ALA A 224 -4.06 20.43 -4.34
C ALA A 224 -4.72 20.08 -5.68
N ASP A 225 -5.49 21.03 -6.20
CA ASP A 225 -6.33 20.91 -7.39
C ASP A 225 -5.64 21.40 -8.66
N ASP A 226 -4.68 22.30 -8.53
CA ASP A 226 -3.84 22.77 -9.64
C ASP A 226 -2.37 22.95 -9.25
N GLU A 227 -1.49 23.01 -10.26
CA GLU A 227 -0.04 23.07 -10.08
C GLU A 227 0.41 24.36 -9.41
N SER A 228 -0.18 25.49 -9.80
CA SER A 228 0.18 26.80 -9.24
C SER A 228 -0.13 26.83 -7.75
N ARG A 229 -1.30 26.33 -7.37
CA ARG A 229 -1.70 26.20 -5.96
C ARG A 229 -0.78 25.25 -5.21
N TRP A 230 -0.47 24.09 -5.79
CA TRP A 230 0.45 23.14 -5.17
C TRP A 230 1.85 23.75 -4.94
N GLN A 231 2.41 24.46 -5.93
CA GLN A 231 3.72 25.10 -5.82
C GLN A 231 3.77 26.15 -4.70
N GLN A 232 2.71 26.95 -4.53
CA GLN A 232 2.60 27.90 -3.43
C GLN A 232 2.60 27.19 -2.07
N LEU A 233 1.78 26.15 -1.93
CA LEU A 233 1.70 25.36 -0.70
C LEU A 233 3.03 24.66 -0.39
N TYR A 234 3.70 24.13 -1.41
CA TYR A 234 4.96 23.41 -1.25
C TYR A 234 6.11 24.35 -0.82
N LYS A 235 6.17 25.58 -1.35
CA LYS A 235 7.12 26.60 -0.87
C LYS A 235 6.91 26.93 0.60
N ALA A 236 5.65 27.16 1.02
CA ALA A 236 5.33 27.38 2.42
C ALA A 236 5.64 26.16 3.31
N TRP A 237 5.50 24.94 2.76
CA TRP A 237 5.91 23.71 3.44
C TRP A 237 7.42 23.68 3.68
N LEU A 238 8.25 23.98 2.67
CA LEU A 238 9.71 24.03 2.82
C LEU A 238 10.15 25.03 3.90
N GLU A 239 9.50 26.19 4.00
CA GLU A 239 9.78 27.18 5.05
C GLU A 239 9.57 26.65 6.48
N ASN A 240 8.69 25.66 6.66
CA ASN A 240 8.44 25.02 7.95
C ASN A 240 9.45 23.91 8.29
N TRP A 241 10.17 23.37 7.30
CA TRP A 241 11.09 22.23 7.45
C TRP A 241 12.52 22.60 7.08
N LYS A 242 13.04 23.68 7.67
CA LYS A 242 14.35 24.27 7.31
C LYS A 242 15.55 23.36 7.54
N ASP A 243 15.41 22.39 8.46
CA ASP A 243 16.49 21.47 8.85
C ASP A 243 16.59 20.22 7.95
N GLY A 244 15.73 20.10 6.93
CA GLY A 244 15.80 19.03 5.94
C GLY A 244 14.44 18.43 5.58
N LEU A 245 14.46 17.26 4.96
CA LEU A 245 13.26 16.50 4.65
C LEU A 245 12.62 15.98 5.93
N PHE A 246 11.30 16.14 6.05
CA PHE A 246 10.50 15.44 7.04
C PHE A 246 10.51 13.94 6.70
N ILE A 247 11.19 13.12 7.50
CA ILE A 247 11.40 11.69 7.23
C ILE A 247 10.55 10.79 8.14
N LEU A 248 10.31 9.55 7.69
CA LEU A 248 9.46 8.61 8.40
C LEU A 248 10.04 8.20 9.76
N ALA A 249 11.37 8.17 9.92
CA ALA A 249 12.02 7.85 11.18
C ALA A 249 11.61 8.78 12.33
N GLU A 250 11.25 10.04 12.04
CA GLU A 250 10.76 10.99 13.05
C GLU A 250 9.38 10.62 13.61
N LEU A 251 8.64 9.76 12.90
CA LEU A 251 7.34 9.23 13.33
C LEU A 251 7.44 7.86 14.00
N MET A 252 8.62 7.22 13.97
CA MET A 252 8.83 5.92 14.57
C MET A 252 9.24 6.07 16.04
N PRO A 253 8.74 5.20 16.95
CA PRO A 253 9.22 5.19 18.32
C PRO A 253 10.72 4.86 18.36
N ILE A 254 11.47 5.62 19.17
CA ILE A 254 12.88 5.40 19.48
C ILE A 254 13.04 4.17 20.37
#